data_AF-A0ABC8QH79-F1
#
_entry.id   AF-A0ABC8QH79-F1
#
_cell.length_a   1.000
_cell.length_b   1.000
_cell.length_c   1.000
_cell.angle_alpha   90.00
_cell.angle_beta   90.00
_cell.angle_gamma   90.00
#
_symmetry.space_group_name_H-M   'P 1'
#
loop_
_entity.id
_entity.type
_entity.pdbx_description
1 polymer ?
#
loop_
_entity_poly.entity_id
_entity_poly.type
_entity_poly.pdbx_seq_one_letter_code
_entity_poly.pdbx_strand_id
1 'polypeptide(L)'
;MTIDELHTFLSSTLDLATNPVERGSALTYFPGNVVWHPSGTTRILHVGCGVNHHVSHIKLCVSSDNNNSVFVRLPVTWLELEQIVANEISLQVRNRLLST
;
A
#
# COMPACT_ATOMS: atom_id res chain seq x y z
N MET A 1 14.11 4.56 -7.07
CA MET A 1 12.92 5.23 -6.55
C MET A 1 13.15 5.61 -5.09
N THR A 2 12.93 6.87 -4.73
CA THR A 2 12.91 7.34 -3.34
C THR A 2 11.53 7.12 -2.73
N ILE A 3 11.43 7.22 -1.41
CA ILE A 3 10.14 7.17 -0.71
C ILE A 3 9.27 8.36 -1.10
N ASP A 4 9.85 9.56 -1.29
CA ASP A 4 9.07 10.76 -1.65
C ASP A 4 8.51 10.68 -3.08
N GLU A 5 9.28 10.14 -4.02
CA GLU A 5 8.82 9.83 -5.37
C GLU A 5 7.65 8.85 -5.34
N LEU A 6 7.80 7.76 -4.57
CA LEU A 6 6.75 6.76 -4.41
C LEU A 6 5.49 7.37 -3.78
N HIS A 7 5.67 8.13 -2.70
CA HIS A 7 4.57 8.76 -1.97
C HIS A 7 3.79 9.69 -2.89
N THR A 8 4.49 10.56 -3.62
CA THR A 8 3.86 11.49 -4.58
C THR A 8 3.08 10.74 -5.65
N PHE A 9 3.66 9.67 -6.20
CA PHE A 9 2.97 8.84 -7.19
C PHE A 9 1.69 8.21 -6.63
N LEU A 10 1.78 7.53 -5.49
CA LEU A 10 0.65 6.84 -4.87
C LEU A 10 -0.46 7.81 -4.42
N SER A 11 -0.11 8.97 -3.88
CA SER A 11 -1.08 9.95 -3.41
C SER A 11 -1.74 10.70 -4.57
N SER A 12 -0.99 11.10 -5.60
CA SER A 12 -1.53 11.91 -6.70
C SER A 12 -2.28 11.09 -7.74
N THR A 13 -1.85 9.85 -7.98
CA THR A 13 -2.39 9.01 -9.06
C THR A 13 -3.47 8.06 -8.54
N LEU A 14 -3.35 7.57 -7.31
CA LEU A 14 -4.20 6.50 -6.77
C LEU A 14 -4.96 6.90 -5.49
N ASP A 15 -4.88 8.18 -5.10
CA ASP A 15 -5.55 8.75 -3.93
C ASP A 15 -5.27 7.95 -2.63
N LEU A 16 -4.05 7.44 -2.51
CA LEU A 16 -3.61 6.69 -1.34
C LEU A 16 -3.00 7.63 -0.30
N ALA A 17 -3.44 7.48 0.94
CA ALA A 17 -2.94 8.21 2.09
C ALA A 17 -2.14 7.30 3.03
N THR A 18 -1.17 7.86 3.74
CA THR A 18 -0.48 7.20 4.84
C THR A 18 -1.14 7.52 6.18
N ASN A 19 -0.89 6.71 7.21
CA ASN A 19 -1.31 7.04 8.56
C ASN A 19 -0.41 8.14 9.14
N PRO A 20 -0.94 9.32 9.53
CA PRO A 20 -0.13 10.44 10.02
C PRO A 20 0.59 10.14 11.35
N VAL A 21 0.17 9.09 12.08
CA VAL A 21 0.77 8.69 13.35
C VAL A 21 1.91 7.68 13.15
N GLU A 22 2.03 7.07 11.96
CA GLU A 22 3.09 6.12 11.67
C GLU A 22 4.45 6.83 11.63
N ARG A 23 5.37 6.40 12.50
CA ARG A 23 6.74 6.90 12.58
C ARG A 23 7.70 5.73 12.40
N GLY A 24 8.67 5.85 11.50
CA GLY A 24 9.71 4.84 11.35
C GLY A 24 10.23 4.70 9.93
N SER A 25 10.92 3.59 9.67
CA SER A 25 11.50 3.23 8.38
C SER A 25 10.51 2.51 7.46
N ALA A 26 9.20 2.75 7.61
CA ALA A 26 8.18 2.16 6.76
C ALA A 26 6.94 3.06 6.71
N LEU A 27 6.17 2.92 5.63
CA LEU A 27 4.91 3.62 5.42
C LEU A 27 3.85 2.64 4.95
N THR A 28 2.68 2.68 5.59
CA THR A 28 1.51 1.93 5.19
C THR A 28 0.51 2.84 4.48
N TYR A 29 -0.02 2.39 3.34
CA TYR A 29 -0.94 3.16 2.50
C TYR A 29 -2.36 2.58 2.50
N PHE A 30 -3.34 3.47 2.47
CA PHE A 30 -4.77 3.19 2.56
C PHE A 30 -5.56 4.03 1.54
N PRO A 31 -6.68 3.52 0.99
CA PRO A 31 -7.60 4.28 0.17
C PRO A 31 -8.60 5.02 1.07
N GLY A 32 -8.59 6.36 1.02
CA GLY A 32 -9.51 7.21 1.76
C GLY A 32 -9.49 6.98 3.28
N ASN A 33 -10.45 6.19 3.79
CA ASN A 33 -10.61 5.90 5.21
C ASN A 33 -9.70 4.78 5.70
N VAL A 34 -8.86 5.10 6.69
CA VAL A 34 -8.00 4.14 7.40
C VAL A 34 -8.85 3.29 8.34
N VAL A 35 -9.00 2.00 8.02
CA VAL A 35 -9.51 0.99 8.93
C VAL A 35 -8.38 0.02 9.25
N TRP A 36 -8.04 -0.05 10.54
CA TRP A 36 -7.03 -0.96 11.06
C TRP A 36 -7.66 -1.81 12.17
N HIS A 37 -8.28 -2.93 11.80
CA HIS A 37 -8.90 -3.85 12.75
C HIS A 37 -8.62 -5.31 12.35
N PRO A 38 -8.48 -6.26 13.30
CA PRO A 38 -8.25 -7.68 12.98
C PRO A 38 -9.32 -8.29 12.08
N SER A 39 -10.59 -7.86 12.22
CA SER A 39 -11.70 -8.33 11.40
C SER A 39 -11.77 -7.68 10.01
N GLY A 40 -10.92 -6.70 9.70
CA GLY A 40 -10.97 -5.98 8.43
C GLY A 40 -10.00 -4.80 8.40
N THR A 41 -9.26 -4.66 7.30
CA THR A 41 -8.36 -3.53 7.10
C THR A 41 -8.54 -2.93 5.71
N THR A 42 -8.27 -1.63 5.59
CA THR A 42 -8.17 -0.95 4.31
C THR A 42 -6.73 -0.78 3.82
N ARG A 43 -5.75 -1.43 4.45
CA ARG A 43 -4.37 -1.41 3.93
C ARG A 43 -4.31 -1.91 2.49
N ILE A 44 -3.53 -1.23 1.67
CA ILE A 44 -3.24 -1.63 0.30
C ILE A 44 -1.75 -1.96 0.18
N LEU A 45 -0.88 -1.12 0.75
CA LEU A 45 0.57 -1.28 0.64
C LEU A 45 1.24 -1.10 2.00
N HIS A 46 2.32 -1.85 2.20
CA HIS A 46 3.33 -1.55 3.20
C HIS A 46 4.68 -1.40 2.49
N VAL A 47 5.30 -0.24 2.63
CA VAL A 47 6.55 0.13 1.97
C VAL A 47 7.65 0.25 3.00
N GLY A 48 8.73 -0.50 2.81
CA GLY A 48 9.94 -0.35 3.60
C GLY A 48 10.85 0.74 3.05
N CYS A 49 11.36 1.58 3.94
CA CYS A 49 12.41 2.56 3.69
C CYS A 49 13.78 1.95 4.06
N GLY A 50 14.70 1.96 3.10
CA GLY A 50 16.08 1.53 3.26
C GLY A 50 17.04 2.70 3.46
N VAL A 51 18.32 2.45 3.21
CA VAL A 51 19.38 3.47 3.31
C VAL A 51 19.11 4.62 2.34
N ASN A 52 19.44 5.85 2.75
CA ASN A 52 19.28 7.06 1.94
C ASN A 52 17.85 7.30 1.43
N HIS A 53 16.82 6.93 2.21
CA HIS A 53 15.41 7.14 1.86
C HIS A 53 14.96 6.44 0.56
N HIS A 54 15.66 5.38 0.15
CA HIS A 54 15.23 4.54 -0.96
C HIS A 54 14.25 3.47 -0.52
N VAL A 55 13.32 3.13 -1.42
CA VAL A 55 12.42 1.99 -1.21
C VAL A 55 13.23 0.70 -1.14
N SER A 56 13.13 -0.03 -0.02
CA SER A 56 13.78 -1.33 0.14
C SER A 56 12.88 -2.49 -0.29
N HIS A 57 11.56 -2.37 -0.06
CA HIS A 57 10.56 -3.35 -0.48
C HIS A 57 9.17 -2.72 -0.51
N ILE A 58 8.28 -3.32 -1.31
CA ILE A 58 6.85 -3.00 -1.34
C ILE A 58 6.09 -4.31 -1.14
N LYS A 59 5.18 -4.32 -0.16
CA LYS A 59 4.27 -5.43 0.13
C LYS A 59 2.84 -5.01 -0.17
N LEU A 60 2.12 -5.82 -0.94
CA LEU A 60 0.67 -5.75 -1.09
C LEU A 60 0.03 -6.41 0.13
N CYS A 61 -0.88 -5.68 0.78
CA CYS A 61 -1.61 -6.18 1.94
C CYS A 61 -2.90 -6.87 1.50
N VAL A 62 -2.78 -8.09 0.98
CA VAL A 62 -3.87 -8.84 0.31
C VAL A 62 -4.99 -9.33 1.26
N SER A 63 -4.81 -9.21 2.58
CA SER A 63 -5.89 -9.45 3.55
C SER A 63 -5.71 -8.64 4.86
N SER A 64 -6.69 -8.75 5.76
CA SER A 64 -6.61 -8.18 7.11
C SER A 64 -5.56 -8.88 7.98
N ASP A 65 -5.23 -10.13 7.68
CA ASP A 65 -4.12 -10.84 8.31
C ASP A 65 -2.79 -10.27 7.81
N ASN A 66 -1.99 -9.74 8.73
CA ASN A 66 -0.67 -9.18 8.40
C ASN A 66 0.31 -10.23 7.86
N ASN A 67 0.01 -11.53 8.05
CA ASN A 67 0.82 -12.63 7.53
C ASN A 67 0.53 -12.91 6.04
N ASN A 68 -0.59 -12.41 5.49
CA ASN A 68 -0.89 -12.58 4.08
C ASN A 68 -0.49 -11.32 3.31
N SER A 69 0.74 -11.32 2.81
CA SER A 69 1.27 -10.23 1.99
C SER A 69 2.06 -10.76 0.80
N VAL A 70 1.98 -10.03 -0.31
CA VAL A 70 2.69 -10.38 -1.55
C VAL A 70 3.72 -9.29 -1.83
N PHE A 71 4.97 -9.68 -2.09
CA PHE A 71 6.01 -8.72 -2.42
C PHE A 71 5.92 -8.31 -3.90
N VAL A 72 5.98 -7.01 -4.16
CA VAL A 72 6.21 -6.49 -5.51
C VAL A 72 7.68 -6.69 -5.84
N ARG A 73 7.95 -7.24 -7.03
CA ARG A 73 9.32 -7.44 -7.52
C ARG A 73 9.93 -6.10 -7.90
N LEU A 74 11.11 -5.79 -7.35
CA LEU A 74 11.88 -4.58 -7.67
C LEU A 74 13.06 -4.90 -8.61
N PRO A 75 13.48 -3.97 -9.49
CA PRO A 75 12.82 -2.68 -9.76
C PRO A 75 11.48 -2.88 -10.49
N VAL A 76 10.54 -1.98 -10.24
CA VAL A 76 9.21 -1.96 -10.88
C VAL A 76 9.04 -0.63 -11.61
N THR A 77 8.40 -0.65 -12.77
CA THR A 77 8.05 0.59 -13.47
C THR A 77 6.83 1.26 -12.84
N TRP A 78 6.63 2.55 -13.09
CA TRP A 78 5.46 3.27 -12.59
C TRP A 78 4.15 2.69 -13.12
N LEU A 79 4.10 2.32 -14.39
CA LEU A 79 2.91 1.73 -15.01
C LEU A 79 2.57 0.36 -14.43
N GLU A 80 3.56 -0.50 -14.24
CA GLU A 80 3.35 -1.81 -13.60
C GLU A 80 2.87 -1.64 -12.15
N LEU A 81 3.48 -0.70 -11.42
CA LEU A 81 3.08 -0.42 -10.05
C LEU A 81 1.64 0.12 -9.99
N GLU A 82 1.27 1.02 -10.90
CA GLU A 82 -0.10 1.53 -11.02
C GLU A 82 -1.10 0.38 -11.17
N GLN A 83 -0.85 -0.52 -12.13
CA GLN A 83 -1.73 -1.65 -12.43
C GLN A 83 -1.85 -2.60 -11.24
N ILE A 84 -0.72 -2.93 -10.60
CA ILE A 84 -0.69 -3.79 -9.42
C ILE A 84 -1.55 -3.20 -8.29
N VAL A 85 -1.35 -1.91 -7.99
CA VAL A 85 -2.03 -1.24 -6.88
C VAL A 85 -3.52 -1.01 -7.19
N ALA A 86 -3.87 -0.60 -8.42
CA ALA A 86 -5.26 -0.42 -8.83
C ALA A 86 -6.07 -1.73 -8.78
N ASN A 87 -5.43 -2.85 -9.14
CA ASN A 87 -6.04 -4.18 -8.99
C ASN A 87 -6.31 -4.51 -7.53
N GLU A 88 -5.37 -4.24 -6.63
CA GLU A 88 -5.53 -4.48 -5.19
C GLU A 88 -6.67 -3.62 -4.59
N ILE A 89 -6.73 -2.33 -4.95
CA ILE A 89 -7.83 -1.43 -4.56
C ILE A 89 -9.17 -2.00 -5.01
N SER A 90 -9.25 -2.46 -6.27
CA SER A 90 -10.48 -3.02 -6.84
C SER A 90 -10.92 -4.30 -6.12
N LEU A 91 -9.99 -5.19 -5.78
CA LEU A 91 -10.27 -6.41 -5.01
C LEU A 91 -10.77 -6.08 -3.60
N GLN A 92 -10.12 -5.13 -2.92
CA GLN A 92 -10.53 -4.69 -1.59
C GLN A 92 -11.93 -4.09 -1.59
N VAL A 93 -12.28 -3.26 -2.60
CA VAL A 93 -13.63 -2.69 -2.75
C VAL A 93 -14.67 -3.79 -2.96
N ARG A 94 -14.39 -4.77 -3.84
CA ARG A 94 -15.30 -5.90 -4.08
C ARG A 94 -15.52 -6.74 -2.83
N ASN A 95 -14.45 -7.08 -2.10
CA ASN A 95 -14.54 -7.89 -0.89
C ASN A 95 -15.38 -7.20 0.20
N ARG A 96 -15.29 -5.87 0.32
CA ARG A 96 -16.12 -5.10 1.26
C ARG A 96 -17.60 -5.18 0.91
N LEU A 97 -17.95 -5.02 -0.37
CA LEU A 97 -19.34 -5.11 -0.84
C LEU A 97 -19.95 -6.52 -0.63
N LEU A 98 -19.13 -7.56 -0.64
CA LEU A 98 -19.58 -8.94 -0.38
C LEU A 98 -19.71 -9.24 1.12
N SER A 99 -19.09 -8.44 1.98
CA SER A 99 -19.08 -8.63 3.43
C SER A 99 -20.14 -7.81 4.19
N THR A 100 -20.87 -6.94 3.48
CA THR A 100 -22.00 -6.15 3.98
C THR A 100 -23.33 -6.83 3.71
#